data_AF-A0A9E2FAM3-F1
#
_entry.id   AF-A0A9E2FAM3-F1
#
_cell.length_a   1.000
_cell.length_b   1.000
_cell.length_c   1.000
_cell.angle_alpha   90.00
_cell.angle_beta   90.00
_cell.angle_gamma   90.00
#
_symmetry.space_group_name_H-M   'P 1'
#
loop_
_entity.id
_entity.type
_entity.pdbx_description
1 polymer ?
#
loop_
_entity_poly.entity_id
_entity_poly.type
_entity_poly.pdbx_seq_one_letter_code
_entity_poly.pdbx_strand_id
1 'polypeptide(L)'
;VEVTRLLRMLGVGTDVLRGFGVVLLLTAGLSVFIALWNAVRERRADLAMLRMLGASPVKVAGLLLCEALWLALLASALGLLGGHLLTGLVGWMLQAEKSLPVTAWVWVPAEAWIPGAAVLVAGLAALLPAFSAYRVDAGQLLNSR
;
A
#
# COMPACT_ATOMS: atom_id res chain seq x y z
N VAL A 1 8.62 35.64 19.56
CA VAL A 1 8.81 35.77 18.09
C VAL A 1 9.78 34.71 17.56
N GLU A 2 10.92 34.47 18.21
CA GLU A 2 11.89 33.45 17.77
C GLU A 2 11.37 31.99 17.88
N VAL A 3 10.68 31.65 18.96
CA VAL A 3 10.06 30.31 19.16
C VAL A 3 9.04 29.99 18.05
N THR A 4 8.21 30.96 17.67
CA THR A 4 7.26 30.82 16.55
C THR A 4 7.95 30.65 15.20
N ARG A 5 9.14 31.22 15.00
CA ARG A 5 9.94 31.02 13.78
C ARG A 5 10.55 29.62 13.74
N LEU A 6 11.10 29.14 14.85
CA LEU A 6 11.62 27.77 14.97
C LEU A 6 10.52 26.70 14.80
N LEU A 7 9.37 26.89 15.42
CA LEU A 7 8.20 26.01 15.25
C LEU A 7 7.70 25.98 13.81
N ARG A 8 7.74 27.12 13.11
CA ARG A 8 7.39 27.20 11.69
C ARG A 8 8.40 26.47 10.81
N MET A 9 9.71 26.57 11.09
CA MET A 9 10.74 25.81 10.36
C MET A 9 10.61 24.29 10.60
N LEU A 10 10.30 23.87 11.82
CA LEU A 10 10.00 22.47 12.15
C LEU A 10 8.74 21.98 11.41
N GLY A 11 7.68 22.79 11.39
CA GLY A 11 6.43 22.47 10.68
C GLY A 11 6.63 22.29 9.18
N VAL A 12 7.43 23.15 8.53
CA VAL A 12 7.78 23.01 7.11
C VAL A 12 8.52 21.71 6.83
N GLY A 13 9.45 21.32 7.71
CA GLY A 13 10.16 20.04 7.60
C GLY A 13 9.20 18.84 7.66
N THR A 14 8.27 18.84 8.61
CA THR A 14 7.27 17.77 8.74
C THR A 14 6.32 17.71 7.54
N ASP A 15 5.90 18.85 6.99
CA ASP A 15 5.02 18.90 5.82
C ASP A 15 5.70 18.34 4.57
N VAL A 16 6.99 18.66 4.38
CA VAL A 16 7.79 18.11 3.28
C VAL A 16 7.92 16.59 3.41
N LEU A 17 8.27 16.08 4.60
CA LEU A 17 8.36 14.63 4.84
C LEU A 17 7.01 13.93 4.60
N ARG A 18 5.91 14.55 5.04
CA ARG A 18 4.55 14.04 4.79
C ARG A 18 4.24 14.01 3.29
N GLY A 19 4.62 15.04 2.55
CA GLY A 19 4.51 15.09 1.09
C GLY A 19 5.27 13.95 0.41
N PHE A 20 6.52 13.70 0.81
CA PHE A 20 7.30 12.55 0.34
C PHE A 20 6.61 11.21 0.67
N GLY A 21 6.07 11.08 1.89
CA GLY A 21 5.32 9.90 2.29
C GLY A 21 4.13 9.61 1.38
N VAL A 22 3.37 10.64 1.00
CA VAL A 22 2.25 10.50 0.04
C VAL A 22 2.74 10.06 -1.34
N VAL A 23 3.82 10.65 -1.85
CA VAL A 23 4.38 10.28 -3.17
C VAL A 23 4.87 8.84 -3.17
N LEU A 24 5.58 8.41 -2.13
CA LEU A 24 6.06 7.03 -1.98
C LEU A 24 4.88 6.05 -1.88
N LEU A 25 3.85 6.39 -1.12
CA LEU A 25 2.63 5.57 -1.01
C LEU A 25 1.95 5.40 -2.37
N LEU A 26 1.80 6.47 -3.15
CA LEU A 26 1.24 6.42 -4.50
C LEU A 26 2.08 5.56 -5.45
N THR A 27 3.40 5.70 -5.38
CA THR A 27 4.33 4.95 -6.23
C THR A 27 4.29 3.45 -5.90
N ALA A 28 4.25 3.11 -4.61
CA ALA A 28 4.09 1.74 -4.15
C ALA A 28 2.75 1.14 -4.59
N GLY A 29 1.64 1.88 -4.44
CA GLY A 29 0.32 1.46 -4.90
C GLY A 29 0.28 1.21 -6.41
N LEU A 30 0.89 2.08 -7.21
CA LEU A 30 0.99 1.91 -8.66
C LEU A 30 1.83 0.68 -9.05
N SER A 31 2.95 0.43 -8.35
CA SER A 31 3.78 -0.76 -8.56
C SER A 31 2.99 -2.05 -8.34
N VAL A 32 2.24 -2.13 -7.23
CA VAL A 32 1.37 -3.28 -6.93
C VAL A 32 0.28 -3.43 -7.99
N PHE A 33 -0.37 -2.33 -8.40
CA PHE A 33 -1.35 -2.35 -9.48
C PHE A 33 -0.77 -2.94 -10.78
N ILE A 34 0.41 -2.49 -11.20
CA ILE A 34 1.08 -2.97 -12.42
C ILE A 34 1.41 -4.46 -12.30
N ALA A 35 1.95 -4.89 -11.16
CA ALA A 35 2.28 -6.30 -10.91
C ALA A 35 1.04 -7.20 -11.01
N LEU A 36 -0.06 -6.83 -10.34
CA LEU A 36 -1.33 -7.56 -10.40
C LEU A 36 -1.91 -7.55 -11.81
N TRP A 37 -1.86 -6.42 -12.51
CA TRP A 37 -2.35 -6.32 -13.89
C TRP A 37 -1.60 -7.25 -14.84
N ASN A 38 -0.27 -7.32 -14.71
CA ASN A 38 0.55 -8.23 -15.49
C ASN A 38 0.26 -9.70 -15.15
N ALA A 39 0.13 -10.03 -13.86
CA ALA A 39 -0.24 -11.38 -13.43
C ALA A 39 -1.61 -11.83 -13.99
N VAL A 40 -2.59 -10.92 -14.04
CA VAL A 40 -3.89 -11.19 -14.69
C VAL A 40 -3.71 -11.43 -16.17
N ARG A 41 -2.95 -10.57 -16.87
CA ARG A 41 -2.73 -10.69 -18.33
C ARG A 41 -2.06 -12.01 -18.71
N GLU A 42 -1.08 -12.45 -17.95
CA GLU A 42 -0.39 -13.72 -18.17
C GLU A 42 -1.35 -14.92 -17.99
N ARG A 43 -2.24 -14.86 -17.01
CA ARG A 43 -3.27 -15.89 -16.76
C ARG A 43 -4.48 -15.83 -17.69
N ARG A 44 -4.57 -14.85 -18.61
CA ARG A 44 -5.72 -14.73 -19.54
C ARG A 44 -5.84 -15.93 -20.48
N ALA A 45 -4.71 -16.47 -20.94
CA ALA A 45 -4.70 -17.64 -21.82
C ALA A 45 -5.28 -18.88 -21.11
N ASP A 46 -4.86 -19.12 -19.86
CA ASP A 46 -5.36 -20.21 -19.03
C ASP A 46 -6.85 -20.05 -18.72
N LEU A 47 -7.30 -18.82 -18.45
CA LEU A 47 -8.71 -18.51 -18.22
C LEU A 47 -9.58 -18.76 -19.46
N ALA A 48 -9.08 -18.43 -20.66
CA ALA A 48 -9.76 -18.71 -21.91
C ALA A 48 -9.89 -20.23 -22.16
N MET A 49 -8.84 -21.00 -21.89
CA MET A 49 -8.86 -22.46 -22.00
C MET A 49 -9.83 -23.08 -20.97
N LEU A 50 -9.76 -22.66 -19.71
CA LEU A 50 -10.68 -23.08 -18.65
C LEU A 50 -12.14 -22.77 -18.99
N ARG A 51 -12.40 -21.65 -19.66
CA ARG A 51 -13.73 -21.31 -20.16
C ARG A 51 -14.26 -22.23 -21.25
N MET A 52 -13.41 -22.66 -22.18
CA MET A 52 -13.78 -23.68 -23.17
C MET A 52 -14.18 -25.00 -22.50
N LEU A 53 -13.69 -25.23 -21.28
CA LEU A 53 -14.01 -26.37 -20.42
C LEU A 53 -15.10 -26.06 -19.38
N GLY A 54 -15.69 -24.86 -19.37
CA GLY A 54 -16.80 -24.46 -18.48
C GLY A 54 -16.43 -23.92 -17.09
N ALA A 55 -15.16 -23.60 -16.83
CA ALA A 55 -14.68 -23.14 -15.51
C ALA A 55 -14.72 -21.61 -15.31
N SER A 56 -14.77 -21.20 -14.03
CA SER A 56 -15.07 -19.82 -13.58
C SER A 56 -13.83 -18.96 -13.28
N PRO A 57 -13.82 -17.66 -13.69
CA PRO A 57 -12.72 -16.70 -13.50
C PRO A 57 -12.65 -16.15 -12.06
N VAL A 58 -13.66 -16.44 -11.24
CA VAL A 58 -13.89 -15.80 -9.94
C VAL A 58 -12.80 -16.18 -8.93
N LYS A 59 -12.23 -17.38 -9.05
CA LYS A 59 -11.16 -17.85 -8.18
C LYS A 59 -9.88 -17.02 -8.31
N VAL A 60 -9.53 -16.58 -9.52
CA VAL A 60 -8.34 -15.77 -9.77
C VAL A 60 -8.51 -14.37 -9.20
N ALA A 61 -9.68 -13.75 -9.41
CA ALA A 61 -10.00 -12.45 -8.83
C ALA A 61 -9.98 -12.49 -7.29
N GLY A 62 -10.52 -13.56 -6.67
CA GLY A 62 -10.51 -13.74 -5.22
C GLY A 62 -9.09 -13.93 -4.66
N LEU A 63 -8.25 -14.72 -5.32
CA LEU A 63 -6.85 -14.92 -4.90
C LEU A 63 -6.05 -13.62 -4.95
N LEU A 64 -6.18 -12.84 -6.02
CA LEU A 64 -5.49 -11.55 -6.17
C LEU A 64 -5.90 -10.55 -5.09
N LEU A 65 -7.19 -10.51 -4.74
CA LEU A 65 -7.68 -9.64 -3.68
C LEU A 65 -7.12 -10.06 -2.31
N CYS A 66 -7.12 -11.37 -2.01
CA CYS A 66 -6.51 -11.90 -0.79
C CYS A 66 -5.01 -11.60 -0.70
N GLU A 67 -4.28 -11.74 -1.81
CA GLU A 67 -2.85 -11.46 -1.88
C GLU A 67 -2.56 -9.97 -1.63
N ALA A 68 -3.33 -9.08 -2.28
CA ALA A 68 -3.23 -7.64 -2.05
C ALA A 68 -3.51 -7.25 -0.59
N LEU A 69 -4.52 -7.86 0.04
CA LEU A 69 -4.84 -7.64 1.45
C LEU A 69 -3.71 -8.13 2.38
N TRP A 70 -3.16 -9.31 2.13
CA TRP A 70 -2.03 -9.84 2.90
C TRP A 70 -0.80 -8.94 2.79
N LEU A 71 -0.48 -8.48 1.57
CA LEU A 71 0.61 -7.54 1.34
C LEU A 71 0.38 -6.21 2.09
N ALA A 72 -0.85 -5.69 2.09
CA ALA A 72 -1.18 -4.46 2.80
C ALA A 72 -1.00 -4.59 4.33
N LEU A 73 -1.47 -5.70 4.90
CA LEU A 73 -1.33 -5.99 6.31
C LEU A 73 0.14 -6.11 6.71
N LEU A 74 0.93 -6.88 5.95
CA LEU A 74 2.35 -7.03 6.19
C LEU A 74 3.11 -5.71 6.04
N ALA A 75 2.82 -4.94 4.99
CA ALA A 75 3.43 -3.63 4.78
C ALA A 75 3.11 -2.67 5.93
N SER A 76 1.86 -2.66 6.43
CA SER A 76 1.47 -1.81 7.57
C SER A 76 2.16 -2.23 8.87
N ALA A 77 2.24 -3.53 9.16
CA ALA A 77 2.92 -4.04 10.34
C ALA A 77 4.42 -3.73 10.32
N LEU A 78 5.08 -3.98 9.19
CA LEU A 78 6.50 -3.67 8.99
C LEU A 78 6.76 -2.16 9.00
N GLY A 79 5.88 -1.36 8.41
CA GLY A 79 5.98 0.09 8.40
C GLY A 79 5.88 0.70 9.79
N LEU A 80 4.91 0.24 10.61
CA LEU A 80 4.77 0.66 12.00
C LEU A 80 5.99 0.24 12.84
N LEU A 81 6.39 -1.03 12.75
CA LEU A 81 7.58 -1.52 13.45
C LEU A 81 8.84 -0.74 13.06
N GLY A 82 9.04 -0.51 11.77
CA GLY A 82 10.15 0.31 11.26
C GLY A 82 10.09 1.76 11.75
N GLY A 83 8.89 2.36 11.77
CA GLY A 83 8.66 3.71 12.28
C GLY A 83 9.01 3.84 13.76
N HIS A 84 8.55 2.92 14.61
CA HIS A 84 8.90 2.87 16.02
C HIS A 84 10.40 2.63 16.22
N LEU A 85 11.01 1.72 15.45
CA LEU A 85 12.44 1.42 15.55
C LEU A 85 13.31 2.64 15.20
N LEU A 86 13.00 3.30 14.08
CA LEU A 86 13.70 4.51 13.63
C LEU A 86 13.53 5.65 14.63
N THR A 87 12.31 5.84 15.16
CA THR A 87 12.04 6.84 16.20
C THR A 87 12.82 6.54 17.47
N GLY A 88 12.97 5.25 17.84
CA GLY A 88 13.78 4.81 18.97
C GLY A 88 15.27 5.08 18.75
N LEU A 89 15.77 4.82 17.55
CA LEU A 89 17.17 5.07 17.18
C LEU A 89 17.48 6.58 17.21
N VAL A 90 16.60 7.40 16.64
CA VAL A 90 16.70 8.87 16.69
C VAL A 90 16.62 9.37 18.14
N GLY A 91 15.70 8.82 18.95
CA GLY A 91 15.59 9.15 20.37
C GLY A 91 16.86 8.81 21.17
N TRP A 92 17.48 7.66 20.88
CA TRP A 92 18.75 7.26 21.50
C TRP A 92 19.90 8.19 21.09
N MET A 93 20.00 8.57 19.82
CA MET A 93 21.01 9.53 19.34
C MET A 93 20.83 10.92 19.98
N LEU A 94 19.58 11.39 20.13
CA LEU A 94 19.27 12.71 20.69
C LEU A 94 19.36 12.76 22.22
N GLN A 95 19.26 11.62 22.92
CA GLN A 95 19.48 11.56 24.37
C GLN A 95 20.90 12.01 24.76
N ALA A 96 21.88 11.86 23.86
CA ALA A 96 23.23 12.37 24.04
C ALA A 96 23.27 13.91 24.20
N GLU A 97 22.29 14.63 23.66
CA GLU A 97 22.21 16.11 23.68
C GLU A 97 21.17 16.66 24.69
N LYS A 98 20.59 15.83 25.57
CA LYS A 98 19.64 16.21 26.65
C LYS A 98 18.40 17.04 26.22
N SER A 99 18.11 17.18 24.93
CA SER A 99 17.21 18.24 24.47
C SER A 99 15.74 17.83 24.35
N LEU A 100 15.39 16.53 24.16
CA LEU A 100 14.00 16.07 24.05
C LEU A 100 13.84 14.59 24.46
N PRO A 101 12.91 14.23 25.38
CA PRO A 101 12.57 12.84 25.64
C PRO A 101 11.66 12.31 24.52
N VAL A 102 12.27 11.80 23.43
CA VAL A 102 11.54 11.11 22.36
C VAL A 102 11.30 9.66 22.78
N THR A 103 10.07 9.33 23.15
CA THR A 103 9.67 7.96 23.53
C THR A 103 9.10 7.22 22.32
N ALA A 104 9.81 6.19 21.86
CA ALA A 104 9.45 5.45 20.66
C ALA A 104 8.31 4.42 20.83
N TRP A 105 8.03 4.00 22.06
CA TRP A 105 7.07 2.93 22.37
C TRP A 105 5.68 3.42 22.76
N VAL A 106 5.39 4.72 22.59
CA VAL A 106 4.06 5.27 22.87
C VAL A 106 3.23 5.16 21.61
N TRP A 107 2.17 4.35 21.66
CA TRP A 107 1.16 4.31 20.60
C TRP A 107 0.39 5.62 20.56
N VAL A 108 0.42 6.28 19.41
CA VAL A 108 -0.37 7.48 19.17
C VAL A 108 -1.71 7.05 18.57
N PRO A 109 -2.87 7.58 18.99
CA PRO A 109 -4.16 7.25 18.38
C PRO A 109 -4.19 7.51 16.86
N ALA A 110 -3.36 8.45 16.39
CA ALA A 110 -3.11 8.73 14.99
C ALA A 110 -2.28 7.66 14.26
N GLU A 111 -1.83 6.58 14.89
CA GLU A 111 -1.20 5.45 14.18
C GLU A 111 -2.25 4.42 13.75
N ALA A 112 -3.41 4.38 14.43
CA ALA A 112 -4.47 3.42 14.18
C ALA A 112 -5.15 3.59 12.81
N TRP A 113 -5.04 4.75 12.16
CA TRP A 113 -5.57 4.93 10.79
C TRP A 113 -4.64 4.36 9.71
N ILE A 114 -3.36 4.09 10.03
CA ILE A 114 -2.35 3.63 9.06
C ILE A 114 -2.73 2.27 8.46
N PRO A 115 -3.12 1.23 9.24
CA PRO A 115 -3.56 -0.04 8.66
C PRO A 115 -4.82 0.12 7.82
N GLY A 116 -5.76 0.96 8.25
CA GLY A 116 -6.99 1.25 7.51
C GLY A 116 -6.71 1.90 6.15
N ALA A 117 -5.81 2.88 6.11
CA ALA A 117 -5.37 3.51 4.86
C ALA A 117 -4.60 2.53 3.97
N ALA A 118 -3.73 1.68 4.54
CA ALA A 118 -3.00 0.67 3.78
C ALA A 118 -3.94 -0.33 3.09
N VAL A 119 -4.92 -0.85 3.83
CA VAL A 119 -5.95 -1.77 3.29
C VAL A 119 -6.78 -1.07 2.21
N LEU A 120 -7.16 0.19 2.42
CA LEU A 120 -7.94 0.96 1.45
C LEU A 120 -7.15 1.18 0.16
N VAL A 121 -5.89 1.60 0.24
CA VAL A 121 -5.02 1.81 -0.92
C VAL A 121 -4.78 0.51 -1.67
N ALA A 122 -4.46 -0.58 -0.98
CA ALA A 122 -4.25 -1.88 -1.61
C ALA A 122 -5.53 -2.45 -2.24
N GLY A 123 -6.67 -2.29 -1.58
CA GLY A 123 -7.98 -2.66 -2.13
C GLY A 123 -8.30 -1.88 -3.39
N LEU A 124 -8.11 -0.56 -3.40
CA LEU A 124 -8.30 0.29 -4.58
C LEU A 124 -7.36 -0.08 -5.73
N ALA A 125 -6.09 -0.36 -5.42
CA ALA A 125 -5.11 -0.81 -6.41
C ALA A 125 -5.46 -2.19 -6.98
N ALA A 126 -6.01 -3.10 -6.18
CA ALA A 126 -6.35 -4.46 -6.63
C ALA A 126 -7.75 -4.55 -7.29
N LEU A 127 -8.66 -3.61 -7.02
CA LEU A 127 -10.04 -3.63 -7.52
C LEU A 127 -10.12 -3.63 -9.05
N LEU A 128 -9.35 -2.77 -9.72
CA LEU A 128 -9.30 -2.67 -11.18
C LEU A 128 -8.79 -3.96 -11.86
N PRO A 129 -7.62 -4.54 -11.50
CA PRO A 129 -7.16 -5.79 -12.07
C PRO A 129 -8.05 -6.98 -11.70
N ALA A 130 -8.60 -7.03 -10.47
CA ALA A 130 -9.54 -8.07 -10.07
C ALA A 130 -10.84 -8.03 -10.89
N PHE A 131 -11.38 -6.83 -11.14
CA PHE A 131 -12.55 -6.66 -12.00
C PHE A 131 -12.23 -6.96 -13.47
N SER A 132 -11.03 -6.58 -13.94
CA SER A 132 -10.57 -7.00 -15.27
C SER A 132 -10.51 -8.52 -15.38
N ALA A 133 -10.01 -9.23 -14.36
CA ALA A 133 -9.96 -10.70 -14.34
C ALA A 133 -11.36 -11.33 -14.39
N TYR A 134 -12.33 -10.74 -13.69
CA TYR A 134 -13.73 -11.17 -13.74
C TYR A 134 -14.39 -10.92 -15.11
N ARG A 135 -13.95 -9.88 -15.82
CA ARG A 135 -14.52 -9.47 -17.11
C ARG A 135 -13.80 -10.02 -18.35
N VAL A 136 -12.76 -10.86 -18.25
CA VAL A 136 -12.07 -11.38 -19.47
C VAL A 136 -12.89 -12.41 -20.27
N ASP A 137 -14.21 -12.26 -20.28
CA ASP A 137 -15.13 -13.32 -20.61
C ASP A 137 -16.08 -13.02 -21.76
N ALA A 138 -16.06 -13.97 -22.70
CA ALA A 138 -16.98 -14.26 -23.80
C ALA A 138 -17.07 -13.25 -24.96
N GLY A 139 -17.00 -11.94 -24.73
CA GLY A 139 -17.28 -10.95 -25.80
C GLY A 139 -16.22 -10.85 -26.90
N GLN A 140 -14.94 -10.98 -26.56
CA GLN A 140 -13.83 -10.82 -27.54
C GLN A 140 -13.47 -12.12 -28.28
N LEU A 141 -13.85 -13.29 -27.76
CA LEU A 141 -13.61 -14.59 -28.41
C LEU A 141 -14.56 -14.87 -29.58
N LEU A 142 -15.65 -14.09 -29.73
CA LEU A 142 -16.59 -14.20 -30.85
C LEU A 142 -16.33 -13.19 -31.97
N ASN A 143 -15.42 -12.23 -31.80
CA ASN A 143 -15.21 -11.14 -32.76
C ASN A 143 -13.85 -11.16 -33.47
N SER A 144 -13.09 -12.26 -33.34
CA SER A 144 -12.04 -12.60 -34.30
C SER A 144 -12.67 -13.42 -35.43
N ARG A 145 -13.44 -12.77 -36.30
CA ARG A 145 -13.64 -13.22 -37.67
C ARG A 145 -12.86 -12.32 -38.60
#